data_AF-Q9I8G6-F1
#
_entry.id   AF-Q9I8G6-F1
#
_cell.length_a   1.000
_cell.length_b   1.000
_cell.length_c   1.000
_cell.angle_alpha   90.00
_cell.angle_beta   90.00
_cell.angle_gamma   90.00
#
_symmetry.space_group_name_H-M   'P 1'
#
loop_
_entity.id
_entity.type
_entity.pdbx_description
1 polymer ?
#
loop_
_entity_poly.entity_id
_entity_poly.type
_entity_poly.pdbx_seq_one_letter_code
_entity_poly.pdbx_strand_id
1 'polypeptide(L)'
;KAMVPLLQIGLLLFFAILIFAIIGLDFYIGKFHTSCYDISGEDLKVEVLCGNDSSSRHCPNDTYCLSKWEGPNNGITQFDNILFAILTVFQCITMEGWT
;
A
#
# COMPACT_ATOMS: atom_id res chain seq x y z
N LYS A 1 -12.51 -2.74 36.39
CA LYS A 1 -11.72 -1.47 36.42
C LYS A 1 -10.37 -1.74 35.76
N ALA A 2 -10.31 -1.73 34.43
CA ALA A 2 -9.08 -1.94 33.65
C ALA A 2 -9.23 -1.43 32.20
N MET A 3 -10.46 -1.25 31.71
CA MET A 3 -10.75 -0.73 30.37
C MET A 3 -10.41 0.76 30.19
N VAL A 4 -10.52 1.58 31.24
CA VAL A 4 -10.24 3.04 31.18
C VAL A 4 -8.78 3.35 30.78
N PRO A 5 -7.74 2.75 31.41
CA PRO A 5 -6.36 2.97 30.98
C PRO A 5 -6.06 2.36 29.59
N LEU A 6 -6.72 1.26 29.23
CA LEU A 6 -6.59 0.68 27.88
C LEU A 6 -7.13 1.63 26.79
N LEU A 7 -8.23 2.33 27.08
CA LEU A 7 -8.84 3.27 26.15
C LEU A 7 -7.90 4.43 25.81
N GLN A 8 -7.12 4.91 26.78
CA GLN A 8 -6.14 5.99 26.55
C GLN A 8 -5.03 5.55 25.60
N ILE A 9 -4.52 4.33 25.77
CA ILE A 9 -3.52 3.74 24.88
C ILE A 9 -4.11 3.51 23.49
N GLY A 10 -5.33 2.98 23.41
CA GLY A 10 -6.04 2.78 22.14
C GLY A 10 -6.27 4.08 21.37
N LEU A 11 -6.65 5.16 22.06
CA LEU A 11 -6.83 6.48 21.45
C LEU A 11 -5.51 7.07 20.95
N LEU A 12 -4.42 6.90 21.71
CA LEU A 12 -3.08 7.30 21.28
C LEU A 12 -2.65 6.55 20.01
N LEU A 13 -2.85 5.23 19.98
CA LEU A 13 -2.52 4.40 18.81
C LEU A 13 -3.35 4.77 17.59
N PHE A 14 -4.66 5.00 17.78
CA PHE A 14 -5.53 5.44 16.68
C PHE A 14 -5.07 6.79 16.11
N PHE A 15 -4.70 7.75 16.97
CA PHE A 15 -4.18 9.03 16.51
C PHE A 15 -2.85 8.88 15.74
N ALA A 16 -1.95 8.03 16.22
CA ALA A 16 -0.70 7.72 15.51
C ALA A 16 -0.97 7.07 14.14
N ILE A 17 -1.89 6.10 14.06
CA ILE A 17 -2.31 5.46 12.81
C ILE A 17 -2.86 6.50 11.83
N LEU A 18 -3.71 7.42 12.29
CA LEU A 18 -4.25 8.48 11.45
C LEU A 18 -3.15 9.38 10.87
N ILE A 19 -2.17 9.77 11.67
CA ILE A 19 -1.05 10.59 11.19
C ILE A 19 -0.29 9.85 10.08
N PHE A 20 0.10 8.60 10.31
CA PHE A 20 0.83 7.82 9.32
C PHE A 20 -0.02 7.52 8.07
N ALA A 21 -1.32 7.34 8.21
CA ALA A 21 -2.23 7.13 7.08
C ALA A 21 -2.33 8.38 6.20
N ILE A 22 -2.41 9.58 6.80
CA ILE A 22 -2.43 10.84 6.03
C ILE A 22 -1.10 11.06 5.31
N ILE A 23 0.03 10.85 6.00
CA ILE A 23 1.36 10.92 5.37
C ILE A 23 1.45 9.93 4.21
N GLY A 24 1.06 8.68 4.42
CA GLY A 24 1.08 7.67 3.37
C GLY A 24 0.19 8.02 2.17
N LEU A 25 -1.00 8.58 2.42
CA LEU A 25 -1.90 9.06 1.37
C LEU A 25 -1.23 10.14 0.52
N ASP A 26 -0.64 11.16 1.13
CA ASP A 26 0.00 12.27 0.41
C ASP A 26 1.19 11.80 -0.46
N PHE A 27 1.97 10.83 0.02
CA PHE A 27 3.14 10.34 -0.70
C PHE A 27 2.83 9.26 -1.74
N TYR A 28 1.87 8.38 -1.47
CA TYR A 28 1.68 7.15 -2.22
C TYR A 28 0.35 7.03 -2.97
N ILE A 29 -0.42 8.10 -3.05
CA ILE A 29 -1.65 8.13 -3.85
C ILE A 29 -1.41 7.67 -5.29
N GLY A 30 -2.18 6.67 -5.72
CA GLY A 30 -2.16 6.10 -7.06
C GLY A 30 -0.91 5.28 -7.40
N LYS A 31 0.04 5.12 -6.46
CA LYS A 31 1.30 4.40 -6.70
C LYS A 31 1.17 2.88 -6.62
N PHE A 32 0.08 2.37 -6.02
CA PHE A 32 -0.14 0.94 -5.81
C PHE A 32 -0.88 0.24 -6.97
N HIS A 33 -1.12 0.95 -8.08
CA HIS A 33 -1.84 0.45 -9.24
C HIS A 33 -0.95 0.09 -10.44
N THR A 34 0.38 0.15 -10.26
CA THR A 34 1.37 -0.14 -11.31
C THR A 34 2.02 -1.50 -11.14
N SER A 35 1.96 -2.33 -12.18
CA SER A 35 2.61 -3.64 -12.20
C SER A 35 3.15 -4.01 -13.58
N CYS A 36 3.88 -5.13 -13.66
CA CYS A 36 4.57 -5.57 -14.87
C CYS A 36 3.67 -6.47 -15.72
N TYR A 37 3.34 -5.99 -16.91
CA TYR A 37 2.57 -6.71 -17.92
C TYR A 37 3.47 -7.18 -19.06
N ASP A 38 3.02 -8.20 -19.78
CA ASP A 38 3.72 -8.68 -20.97
C ASP A 38 3.77 -7.62 -22.10
N ILE A 39 4.56 -7.88 -23.15
CA ILE A 39 4.77 -6.97 -24.29
C ILE A 39 3.44 -6.54 -24.96
N SER A 40 2.45 -7.44 -24.99
CA SER A 40 1.10 -7.18 -25.51
C SER A 40 0.24 -6.31 -24.56
N GLY A 41 0.63 -6.18 -23.29
CA GLY A 41 -0.09 -5.39 -22.28
C GLY A 41 -1.43 -5.99 -21.83
N GLU A 42 -1.65 -7.27 -22.11
CA GLU A 42 -2.89 -8.02 -21.79
C GLU A 42 -2.73 -8.83 -20.51
N ASP A 43 -1.64 -9.60 -20.40
CA ASP A 43 -1.41 -10.49 -19.26
C ASP A 43 -0.45 -9.90 -18.22
N LEU A 44 -0.83 -10.04 -16.95
CA LEU A 44 0.01 -9.70 -15.81
C LEU A 44 1.04 -10.82 -15.61
N LYS A 45 2.33 -10.49 -15.79
CA LYS A 45 3.40 -11.50 -15.73
C LYS A 45 3.98 -11.63 -14.33
N VAL A 46 4.06 -10.52 -13.60
CA VAL A 46 4.64 -10.47 -12.25
C VAL A 46 3.81 -9.55 -11.37
N GLU A 47 3.24 -10.09 -10.29
CA GLU A 47 2.52 -9.36 -9.24
C GLU A 47 3.51 -8.59 -8.33
N VAL A 48 4.26 -7.68 -8.91
CA VAL A 48 5.15 -6.77 -8.18
C VAL A 48 4.88 -5.34 -8.59
N LEU A 49 5.05 -4.44 -7.63
CA LEU A 49 5.02 -3.00 -7.88
C LEU A 49 6.18 -2.63 -8.80
N CYS A 50 5.85 -1.88 -9.84
CA CYS A 50 6.84 -1.28 -10.74
C CYS A 50 6.70 0.24 -10.72
N GLY A 51 7.79 0.92 -11.05
CA GLY A 51 7.77 2.35 -11.27
C GLY A 51 8.60 2.74 -12.49
N ASN A 52 8.38 3.98 -12.93
CA ASN A 52 9.13 4.58 -14.04
C ASN A 52 10.25 5.51 -13.56
N ASP A 53 10.33 5.74 -12.25
CA ASP A 53 11.36 6.56 -11.62
C ASP A 53 12.67 5.78 -11.52
N SER A 54 13.82 6.45 -11.61
CA SER A 54 15.14 5.81 -11.59
C SER A 54 15.46 5.06 -10.29
N SER A 55 14.78 5.39 -9.19
CA SER A 55 14.91 4.73 -7.88
C SER A 55 13.93 3.57 -7.69
N SER A 56 12.99 3.39 -8.62
CA SER A 56 11.92 2.39 -8.50
C SER A 56 12.32 1.07 -9.13
N ARG A 57 11.63 0.00 -8.75
CA ARG A 57 11.86 -1.32 -9.33
C ARG A 57 11.41 -1.31 -10.79
N HIS A 58 12.36 -1.54 -11.69
CA HIS A 58 12.06 -1.72 -13.11
C HIS A 58 11.61 -3.16 -13.39
N CYS A 59 10.70 -3.29 -14.34
CA CYS A 59 10.24 -4.57 -14.83
C CYS A 59 11.37 -5.30 -15.59
N PRO A 60 11.40 -6.64 -15.59
CA PRO A 60 12.37 -7.42 -16.35
C PRO A 60 12.21 -7.22 -17.87
N ASN A 61 13.22 -7.66 -18.65
CA ASN A 61 13.16 -7.58 -20.11
C ASN A 61 11.90 -8.25 -20.66
N ASP A 62 11.35 -7.67 -21.73
CA ASP A 62 10.09 -8.06 -22.38
C ASP A 62 8.83 -7.84 -21.53
N THR A 63 8.84 -6.90 -20.59
CA THR A 63 7.64 -6.45 -19.88
C THR A 63 7.56 -4.94 -19.74
N TYR A 64 6.34 -4.41 -19.69
CA TYR A 64 6.07 -2.98 -19.50
C TYR A 64 5.37 -2.72 -18.18
N CYS A 65 5.77 -1.63 -17.51
CA CYS A 65 5.13 -1.16 -16.30
C CYS A 65 3.85 -0.40 -16.67
N LEU A 66 2.69 -0.95 -16.33
CA LEU A 66 1.38 -0.36 -16.63
C LEU A 66 0.57 -0.13 -15.35
N SER A 67 -0.14 1.00 -15.30
CA SER A 67 -1.03 1.38 -14.20
C SER A 67 -2.44 0.75 -14.31
N LYS A 68 -2.51 -0.55 -14.63
CA LYS A 68 -3.77 -1.28 -14.81
C LYS A 68 -4.05 -2.28 -13.67
N TRP A 69 -3.19 -2.34 -12.67
CA TRP A 69 -3.29 -3.34 -11.62
C TRP A 69 -4.26 -2.88 -10.53
N GLU A 70 -5.10 -3.79 -10.05
CA GLU A 70 -6.02 -3.52 -8.93
C GLU A 70 -5.26 -3.21 -7.63
N GLY A 71 -4.03 -3.73 -7.52
CA GLY A 71 -3.13 -3.50 -6.40
C GLY A 71 -2.91 -4.76 -5.55
N PRO A 72 -1.98 -4.70 -4.57
CA PRO A 72 -1.66 -5.85 -3.73
C PRO A 72 -2.86 -6.29 -2.89
N ASN A 73 -2.94 -7.60 -2.59
CA ASN A 73 -4.03 -8.19 -1.81
C ASN A 73 -5.42 -7.81 -2.36
N ASN A 74 -5.62 -7.93 -3.68
CA ASN A 74 -6.86 -7.57 -4.37
C ASN A 74 -7.27 -6.10 -4.11
N GLY A 75 -6.31 -5.19 -4.14
CA GLY A 75 -6.55 -3.76 -3.92
C GLY A 75 -6.87 -3.38 -2.48
N ILE A 76 -6.70 -4.26 -1.48
CA ILE A 76 -6.90 -3.88 -0.07
C ILE A 76 -5.74 -3.02 0.42
N THR A 77 -4.50 -3.39 0.07
CA THR A 77 -3.29 -2.70 0.52
C THR A 77 -2.98 -1.54 -0.41
N GLN A 78 -3.53 -0.36 -0.09
CA GLN A 78 -3.40 0.85 -0.91
C GLN A 78 -3.48 2.13 -0.06
N PHE A 79 -3.03 3.25 -0.64
CA PHE A 79 -3.02 4.58 -0.03
C PHE A 79 -3.82 5.60 -0.86
N ASP A 80 -4.87 5.16 -1.55
CA ASP A 80 -5.68 6.06 -2.38
C ASP A 80 -6.91 6.58 -1.63
N ASN A 81 -7.30 5.88 -0.56
CA ASN A 81 -8.41 6.27 0.31
C ASN A 81 -7.98 6.21 1.77
N ILE A 82 -8.48 7.13 2.58
CA ILE A 82 -8.10 7.22 4.00
C ILE A 82 -8.41 5.94 4.79
N LEU A 83 -9.52 5.26 4.48
CA LEU A 83 -9.90 4.03 5.16
C LEU A 83 -8.93 2.87 4.87
N PHE A 84 -8.55 2.69 3.59
CA PHE A 84 -7.59 1.66 3.20
C PHE A 84 -6.17 1.99 3.68
N ALA A 85 -5.79 3.27 3.72
CA ALA A 85 -4.53 3.71 4.31
C ALA A 85 -4.46 3.37 5.81
N ILE A 86 -5.53 3.61 6.57
CA ILE A 86 -5.64 3.23 7.98
C ILE A 86 -5.50 1.71 8.16
N LEU A 87 -6.18 0.91 7.34
CA LEU A 87 -6.08 -0.56 7.40
C LEU A 87 -4.66 -1.05 7.08
N THR A 88 -4.03 -0.48 6.06
CA THR A 88 -2.65 -0.82 5.67
C THR A 88 -1.66 -0.45 6.78
N VAL A 89 -1.77 0.74 7.37
CA VAL A 89 -0.92 1.16 8.49
C VAL A 89 -1.16 0.31 9.73
N PHE A 90 -2.42 -0.04 10.02
CA PHE A 90 -2.75 -0.95 11.10
C PHE A 90 -2.08 -2.31 10.92
N GLN A 91 -2.17 -2.89 9.72
CA GLN A 91 -1.51 -4.13 9.36
C GLN A 91 0.02 -4.04 9.61
N CYS A 92 0.66 -2.96 9.17
CA CYS A 92 2.08 -2.74 9.42
C CYS A 92 2.43 -2.64 10.92
N ILE A 93 1.63 -1.94 11.73
CA ILE A 93 1.86 -1.80 13.18
C ILE A 93 1.69 -3.14 13.91
N THR A 94 0.77 -4.00 13.45
CA THR A 94 0.61 -5.35 14.00
C THR A 94 1.75 -6.29 13.61
N MET A 95 2.67 -5.86 12.75
CA MET A 95 3.81 -6.64 12.23
C MET A 95 3.41 -7.88 11.42
N GLU A 96 2.21 -7.90 10.87
CA GLU A 96 1.72 -8.99 10.01
C GLU A 96 1.77 -8.55 8.55
N GLY A 97 2.67 -9.13 7.75
CA GLY A 97 2.77 -8.82 6.31
C GLY A 97 3.23 -7.39 6.01
N TRP A 98 4.21 -6.88 6.77
CA TRP A 98 4.76 -5.51 6.63
C TRP A 98 5.95 -5.41 5.64
N THR A 99 6.48 -6.54 5.16
CA THR A 99 7.62 -6.64 4.21
C THR A 99 7.16 -6.94 2.81
#